data_AF-A0A5Q4GZ22-F1
#
_entry.id   AF-A0A5Q4GZ22-F1
#
_cell.length_a   1.000
_cell.length_b   1.000
_cell.length_c   1.000
_cell.angle_alpha   90.00
_cell.angle_beta   90.00
_cell.angle_gamma   90.00
#
_symmetry.space_group_name_H-M   'P 1'
#
loop_
_entity.id
_entity.type
_entity.pdbx_description
1 polymer ?
#
loop_
_entity_poly.entity_id
_entity_poly.type
_entity_poly.pdbx_seq_one_letter_code
_entity_poly.pdbx_strand_id
1 'polypeptide(L)'
;MRRADRRFRRTCGRRQYRSCQPSRQLCVASVSHPPLARTDEGRHDGNHHRRGLIRIKEPFKGCGTSRSPHSPDEGTPSMLLKLIGCNVFLREACLAIAHSPHTIDPEFLELGEHARPDRLRSTLQERIDQTDQGAKSYDAILLAYGLCGNATVGLEARKSRLIIPRAHDCCTILLGSRQRFREHFEHQLSTPFSSMGYLERGEYFLRTDLGDQQIHYGDQYAALVQQYGEDNAKYIWESMHPQGLTSEDQQAIFIDMPETANLGGKEAFLDKVNAQGKEVRFLQGDLRLLRQLIDGNWNPDEFLIVEPGQKTAGVYDWDRVIEARSTQ
;
A
#
# COMPACT_ATOMS: atom_id res chain seq x y z
N MET A 1 70.39 -42.75 6.06
CA MET A 1 70.48 -43.28 4.68
C MET A 1 69.60 -42.40 3.79
N ARG A 2 70.23 -41.56 2.94
CA ARG A 2 69.77 -40.88 1.70
C ARG A 2 68.32 -40.29 1.65
N ARG A 3 68.18 -38.95 1.62
CA ARG A 3 68.01 -38.05 0.43
C ARG A 3 66.67 -38.28 -0.30
N ALA A 4 65.95 -37.32 -0.89
CA ALA A 4 65.97 -35.86 -1.04
C ALA A 4 64.65 -35.54 -1.80
N ASP A 5 63.95 -34.46 -1.49
CA ASP A 5 63.83 -33.25 -2.33
C ASP A 5 63.23 -33.45 -3.73
N ARG A 6 62.09 -32.78 -4.02
CA ARG A 6 61.90 -31.99 -5.24
C ARG A 6 60.61 -31.17 -5.25
N ARG A 7 60.82 -29.85 -5.18
CA ARG A 7 59.91 -28.80 -5.67
C ARG A 7 59.61 -28.99 -7.16
N PHE A 8 58.41 -28.62 -7.60
CA PHE A 8 58.21 -28.04 -8.93
C PHE A 8 57.13 -26.94 -8.89
N ARG A 9 57.60 -25.69 -8.93
CA ARG A 9 56.85 -24.54 -9.47
C ARG A 9 56.86 -24.67 -11.00
N ARG A 10 55.75 -24.43 -11.69
CA ARG A 10 55.73 -23.70 -12.96
C ARG A 10 54.43 -22.91 -13.14
N THR A 11 54.64 -21.62 -13.36
CA THR A 11 53.75 -20.57 -13.85
C THR A 11 53.60 -20.62 -15.38
N CYS A 12 52.62 -19.86 -15.90
CA CYS A 12 52.42 -19.39 -17.28
C CYS A 12 51.57 -20.33 -18.19
N GLY A 13 50.56 -19.89 -18.94
CA GLY A 13 50.21 -18.51 -19.31
C GLY A 13 48.90 -18.38 -20.10
N ARG A 14 48.67 -17.11 -20.48
CA ARG A 14 47.57 -16.51 -21.24
C ARG A 14 47.17 -17.23 -22.54
N ARG A 15 45.87 -17.17 -22.88
CA ARG A 15 45.28 -16.87 -24.22
C ARG A 15 43.78 -16.58 -23.99
N GLN A 16 43.31 -15.34 -24.07
CA GLN A 16 42.79 -14.66 -25.28
C GLN A 16 41.88 -15.55 -26.14
N TYR A 17 40.57 -15.30 -26.08
CA TYR A 17 39.65 -15.50 -27.19
C TYR A 17 38.80 -14.22 -27.35
N ARG A 18 38.95 -13.58 -28.51
CA ARG A 18 38.11 -12.50 -29.03
C ARG A 18 37.27 -13.06 -30.18
N SER A 19 36.17 -12.35 -30.42
CA SER A 19 35.31 -12.23 -31.62
C SER A 19 34.41 -13.42 -32.00
N CYS A 20 33.09 -13.19 -31.91
CA CYS A 20 32.29 -12.87 -33.12
C CYS A 20 30.92 -12.27 -32.72
N GLN A 21 30.59 -11.10 -33.25
CA GLN A 21 29.23 -10.56 -33.30
C GLN A 21 28.44 -11.26 -34.42
N PRO A 22 27.10 -11.19 -34.36
CA PRO A 22 26.41 -10.54 -35.47
C PRO A 22 25.42 -9.49 -35.00
N SER A 23 25.43 -8.39 -35.75
CA SER A 23 24.47 -7.32 -35.79
C SER A 23 23.10 -7.79 -36.26
N ARG A 24 22.03 -7.28 -35.64
CA ARG A 24 20.76 -6.96 -36.32
C ARG A 24 19.96 -5.95 -35.50
N GLN A 25 19.85 -4.75 -36.07
CA GLN A 25 18.90 -3.71 -35.71
C GLN A 25 17.47 -4.25 -35.80
N LEU A 26 16.66 -3.94 -34.79
CA LEU A 26 15.21 -3.91 -34.92
C LEU A 26 14.74 -2.59 -34.29
N CYS A 27 14.43 -1.65 -35.19
CA CYS A 27 13.67 -0.44 -34.90
C CYS A 27 12.28 -0.83 -34.39
N VAL A 28 11.91 -0.33 -33.22
CA VAL A 28 10.51 -0.36 -32.78
C VAL A 28 9.83 0.85 -33.43
N ALA A 29 9.00 0.56 -34.42
CA ALA A 29 8.15 1.54 -35.09
C ALA A 29 6.99 1.92 -34.17
N SER A 30 6.76 3.23 -34.11
CA SER A 30 5.58 3.91 -33.57
C SER A 30 4.27 3.31 -34.10
N VAL A 31 3.36 2.94 -33.20
CA VAL A 31 1.97 2.64 -33.55
C VAL A 31 1.15 3.91 -33.40
N SER A 32 0.94 4.56 -34.54
CA SER A 32 0.06 5.71 -34.72
C SER A 32 -1.41 5.26 -34.72
N HIS A 33 -2.27 6.06 -34.10
CA HIS A 33 -3.73 5.87 -34.07
C HIS A 33 -4.35 5.91 -35.49
N PRO A 34 -5.45 5.19 -35.75
CA PRO A 34 -6.24 5.40 -36.96
C PRO A 34 -7.15 6.64 -36.84
N PRO A 35 -7.34 7.43 -37.91
CA PRO A 35 -8.25 8.56 -37.91
C PRO A 35 -9.71 8.10 -38.11
N LEU A 36 -10.61 8.59 -37.27
CA LEU A 36 -12.05 8.48 -37.49
C LEU A 36 -12.48 9.49 -38.56
N ALA A 37 -13.13 8.97 -39.59
CA ALA A 37 -13.68 9.71 -40.70
C ALA A 37 -14.82 10.64 -40.25
N ARG A 38 -14.80 11.87 -40.75
CA ARG A 38 -15.94 12.78 -40.80
C ARG A 38 -16.89 12.31 -41.90
N THR A 39 -18.18 12.28 -41.61
CA THR A 39 -19.23 12.51 -42.59
C THR A 39 -20.09 13.67 -42.10
N ASP A 40 -20.32 14.58 -43.03
CA ASP A 40 -21.02 15.84 -42.91
C ASP A 40 -22.52 15.66 -43.17
N GLU A 41 -23.26 16.74 -42.93
CA GLU A 41 -24.61 17.07 -43.40
C GLU A 41 -25.83 16.74 -42.52
N GLY A 42 -26.51 17.83 -42.11
CA GLY A 42 -27.84 17.84 -41.50
C GLY A 42 -28.21 19.21 -40.92
N ARG A 43 -28.55 20.16 -41.79
CA ARG A 43 -28.91 21.56 -41.50
C ARG A 43 -30.43 21.73 -41.28
N HIS A 44 -30.82 22.85 -40.65
CA HIS A 44 -32.16 23.48 -40.56
C HIS A 44 -33.13 22.91 -39.51
N ASP A 45 -33.93 23.65 -38.73
CA ASP A 45 -34.30 25.07 -38.71
C ASP A 45 -34.76 25.49 -37.29
N GLY A 46 -34.80 26.80 -37.02
CA GLY A 46 -34.99 27.37 -35.70
C GLY A 46 -36.43 27.48 -35.17
N ASN A 47 -36.56 28.03 -33.95
CA ASN A 47 -37.68 28.93 -33.64
C ASN A 47 -37.42 29.76 -32.37
N HIS A 48 -37.74 31.04 -32.44
CA HIS A 48 -37.91 31.96 -31.31
C HIS A 48 -39.16 31.57 -30.50
N HIS A 49 -39.15 31.70 -29.16
CA HIS A 49 -40.23 32.41 -28.42
C HIS A 49 -39.96 32.59 -26.90
N ARG A 50 -39.79 33.87 -26.54
CA ARG A 50 -40.48 34.63 -25.48
C ARG A 50 -40.60 34.09 -24.04
N ARG A 51 -39.92 34.83 -23.14
CA ARG A 51 -40.42 35.50 -21.90
C ARG A 51 -41.61 34.86 -21.16
N GLY A 52 -41.33 34.32 -19.97
CA GLY A 52 -42.29 34.18 -18.87
C GLY A 52 -41.74 34.85 -17.61
N LEU A 53 -42.22 36.06 -17.30
CA LEU A 53 -42.01 36.74 -16.03
C LEU A 53 -42.90 36.06 -14.98
N ILE A 54 -42.33 35.42 -13.95
CA ILE A 54 -43.07 35.05 -12.74
C ILE A 54 -42.72 36.07 -11.66
N ARG A 55 -43.70 36.90 -11.33
CA ARG A 55 -43.63 37.95 -10.31
C ARG A 55 -44.16 37.34 -9.01
N ILE A 56 -43.27 37.10 -8.05
CA ILE A 56 -43.69 36.72 -6.68
C ILE A 56 -43.49 37.96 -5.79
N LYS A 57 -44.59 38.35 -5.14
CA LYS A 57 -44.71 39.49 -4.24
C LYS A 57 -44.28 39.11 -2.82
N GLU A 58 -43.66 40.10 -2.16
CA GLU A 58 -43.61 40.40 -0.72
C GLU A 58 -42.52 39.79 0.19
N PRO A 59 -42.09 40.56 1.23
CA PRO A 59 -40.77 40.45 1.82
C PRO A 59 -40.78 39.56 3.06
N PHE A 60 -39.87 38.58 3.12
CA PHE A 60 -39.65 37.83 4.35
C PHE A 60 -38.70 38.60 5.28
N LYS A 61 -39.25 38.86 6.47
CA LYS A 61 -38.66 39.49 7.64
C LYS A 61 -37.31 38.87 7.99
N GLY A 62 -36.37 39.74 8.39
CA GLY A 62 -35.07 39.34 8.92
C GLY A 62 -35.21 38.35 10.07
N CYS A 63 -34.44 37.26 9.99
CA CYS A 63 -34.14 36.39 11.10
C CYS A 63 -32.63 36.48 11.33
N GLY A 64 -32.26 36.81 12.57
CA GLY A 64 -30.91 37.17 12.98
C GLY A 64 -29.88 36.11 12.64
N THR A 65 -28.73 36.57 12.14
CA THR A 65 -27.54 35.75 12.06
C THR A 65 -27.03 35.52 13.47
N SER A 66 -27.35 34.36 14.05
CA SER A 66 -26.56 33.80 15.14
C SER A 66 -25.16 33.53 14.59
N ARG A 67 -24.23 34.46 14.81
CA ARG A 67 -22.81 34.22 14.61
C ARG A 67 -22.42 33.07 15.54
N SER A 68 -22.17 31.90 14.96
CA SER A 68 -21.46 30.83 15.66
C SER A 68 -20.04 31.34 15.97
N PRO A 69 -19.53 31.21 17.20
CA PRO A 69 -18.18 31.58 17.56
C PRO A 69 -17.25 30.42 17.22
N HIS A 70 -17.02 30.18 15.94
CA HIS A 70 -15.81 29.47 15.50
C HIS A 70 -14.90 30.52 14.88
N SER A 71 -14.17 31.19 15.76
CA SER A 71 -12.88 31.79 15.42
C SER A 71 -12.04 30.72 14.73
N PRO A 72 -11.39 31.02 13.58
CA PRO A 72 -10.34 30.15 13.08
C PRO A 72 -9.29 30.07 14.17
N ASP A 73 -9.02 28.85 14.63
CA ASP A 73 -7.89 28.52 15.48
C ASP A 73 -6.63 29.16 14.89
N GLU A 74 -5.73 29.68 15.74
CA GLU A 74 -4.47 30.28 15.29
C GLU A 74 -3.69 29.20 14.53
N GLY A 75 -3.76 29.30 13.20
CA GLY A 75 -3.56 28.16 12.32
C GLY A 75 -2.16 27.59 12.43
N THR A 76 -2.08 26.28 12.63
CA THR A 76 -0.87 25.50 12.38
C THR A 76 -0.34 25.89 10.99
N PRO A 77 0.95 26.26 10.85
CA PRO A 77 1.49 26.67 9.56
C PRO A 77 1.24 25.56 8.52
N SER A 78 0.75 25.95 7.34
CA SER A 78 0.46 24.98 6.27
C SER A 78 1.77 24.34 5.80
N MET A 79 1.85 23.01 5.92
CA MET A 79 3.01 22.22 5.50
C MET A 79 2.88 21.76 4.03
N LEU A 80 4.02 21.49 3.40
CA LEU A 80 4.13 20.76 2.15
C LEU A 80 4.61 19.33 2.45
N LEU A 81 3.75 18.34 2.24
CA LEU A 81 3.99 16.95 2.60
C LEU A 81 3.99 16.06 1.37
N LYS A 82 4.92 15.10 1.32
CA LYS A 82 4.90 14.00 0.34
C LYS A 82 4.20 12.82 0.98
N LEU A 83 3.18 12.25 0.32
CA LEU A 83 2.60 10.97 0.75
C LEU A 83 3.08 9.86 -0.18
N ILE A 84 3.63 8.78 0.38
CA ILE A 84 3.91 7.53 -0.31
C ILE A 84 3.06 6.45 0.38
N GLY A 85 2.13 5.84 -0.36
CA GLY A 85 1.16 4.89 0.21
C GLY A 85 0.89 3.69 -0.68
N CYS A 86 0.34 2.62 -0.10
CA CYS A 86 -0.22 1.55 -0.91
C CYS A 86 -1.53 2.01 -1.54
N ASN A 87 -1.77 1.69 -2.81
CA ASN A 87 -3.00 2.03 -3.53
C ASN A 87 -4.27 1.33 -2.98
N VAL A 88 -4.11 0.43 -2.00
CA VAL A 88 -5.21 -0.10 -1.18
C VAL A 88 -5.92 1.00 -0.38
N PHE A 89 -5.22 2.08 -0.05
CA PHE A 89 -5.75 3.23 0.68
C PHE A 89 -6.18 4.36 -0.25
N LEU A 90 -6.27 4.16 -1.58
CA LEU A 90 -6.43 5.27 -2.52
C LEU A 90 -7.66 6.14 -2.18
N ARG A 91 -8.80 5.53 -1.87
CA ARG A 91 -10.04 6.27 -1.57
C ARG A 91 -9.94 6.99 -0.24
N GLU A 92 -9.51 6.25 0.78
CA GLU A 92 -9.34 6.70 2.16
C GLU A 92 -8.36 7.87 2.25
N ALA A 93 -7.20 7.73 1.63
CA ALA A 93 -6.16 8.75 1.59
C ALA A 93 -6.61 9.98 0.79
N CYS A 94 -7.20 9.81 -0.40
CA CYS A 94 -7.69 10.95 -1.19
C CYS A 94 -8.79 11.72 -0.46
N LEU A 95 -9.68 11.04 0.27
CA LEU A 95 -10.68 11.69 1.09
C LEU A 95 -10.04 12.48 2.24
N ALA A 96 -9.06 11.91 2.94
CA ALA A 96 -8.33 12.63 3.98
C ALA A 96 -7.56 13.84 3.41
N ILE A 97 -6.91 13.70 2.25
CA ILE A 97 -6.22 14.81 1.54
C ILE A 97 -7.20 15.94 1.22
N ALA A 98 -8.40 15.63 0.74
CA ALA A 98 -9.41 16.64 0.38
C ALA A 98 -9.86 17.51 1.57
N HIS A 99 -9.65 17.05 2.80
CA HIS A 99 -10.01 17.77 4.03
C HIS A 99 -8.81 18.32 4.80
N SER A 100 -7.58 18.04 4.34
CA SER A 100 -6.37 18.41 5.05
C SER A 100 -6.08 19.91 5.01
N PRO A 101 -5.52 20.52 6.07
CA PRO A 101 -5.02 21.89 6.04
C PRO A 101 -3.66 22.04 5.32
N HIS A 102 -3.06 20.94 4.90
CA HIS A 102 -1.72 20.89 4.31
C HIS A 102 -1.76 20.61 2.80
N THR A 103 -0.71 21.03 2.10
CA THR A 103 -0.53 20.65 0.70
C THR A 103 0.10 19.27 0.64
N ILE A 104 -0.62 18.31 0.07
CA ILE A 104 -0.16 16.92 -0.02
C ILE A 104 0.12 16.55 -1.48
N ASP A 105 1.32 16.05 -1.76
CA ASP A 105 1.65 15.41 -3.03
C ASP A 105 1.61 13.88 -2.87
N PRO A 106 0.51 13.20 -3.27
CA PRO A 106 0.40 11.76 -3.11
C PRO A 106 1.08 10.98 -4.24
N GLU A 107 1.67 9.85 -3.88
CA GLU A 107 2.13 8.80 -4.76
C GLU A 107 1.72 7.44 -4.19
N PHE A 108 1.14 6.61 -5.05
CA PHE A 108 0.66 5.29 -4.64
C PHE A 108 1.41 4.17 -5.36
N LEU A 109 1.86 3.19 -4.59
CA LEU A 109 2.45 1.96 -5.12
C LEU A 109 1.41 0.84 -5.15
N GLU A 110 1.55 -0.06 -6.13
CA GLU A 110 0.63 -1.17 -6.34
C GLU A 110 0.60 -2.15 -5.17
N LEU A 111 -0.61 -2.57 -4.76
CA LEU A 111 -0.83 -3.58 -3.72
C LEU A 111 0.00 -4.84 -3.95
N GLY A 112 0.12 -5.29 -5.20
CA GLY A 112 0.87 -6.49 -5.58
C GLY A 112 2.35 -6.48 -5.19
N GLU A 113 2.96 -5.32 -4.92
CA GLU A 113 4.34 -5.24 -4.43
C GLU A 113 4.53 -5.90 -3.05
N HIS A 114 3.45 -6.09 -2.28
CA HIS A 114 3.50 -6.82 -1.00
C HIS A 114 3.87 -8.30 -1.15
N ALA A 115 3.76 -8.88 -2.35
CA ALA A 115 4.21 -10.24 -2.62
C ALA A 115 5.74 -10.40 -2.51
N ARG A 116 6.50 -9.30 -2.52
CA ARG A 116 7.97 -9.28 -2.42
C ARG A 116 8.43 -8.15 -1.48
N PRO A 117 8.35 -8.32 -0.14
CA PRO A 117 8.65 -7.25 0.83
C PRO A 117 10.03 -6.60 0.68
N ASP A 118 11.07 -7.35 0.31
CA ASP A 118 12.42 -6.81 0.09
C ASP A 118 12.50 -5.91 -1.16
N ARG A 119 11.72 -6.25 -2.20
CA ARG A 119 11.58 -5.42 -3.40
C ARG A 119 10.81 -4.15 -3.06
N LEU A 120 9.68 -4.29 -2.35
CA LEU A 120 8.89 -3.15 -1.88
C LEU A 120 9.74 -2.20 -1.03
N ARG A 121 10.58 -2.72 -0.11
CA ARG A 121 11.53 -1.92 0.67
C ARG A 121 12.46 -1.10 -0.23
N SER A 122 13.09 -1.75 -1.21
CA SER A 122 13.98 -1.08 -2.17
C SER A 122 13.25 0.02 -2.94
N THR A 123 12.03 -0.27 -3.43
CA THR A 123 11.20 0.71 -4.13
C THR A 123 10.78 1.88 -3.24
N LEU A 124 10.42 1.62 -1.97
CA LEU A 124 10.10 2.68 -1.02
C LEU A 124 11.30 3.58 -0.77
N GLN A 125 12.50 3.01 -0.56
CA GLN A 125 13.72 3.80 -0.40
C GLN A 125 14.02 4.63 -1.65
N GLU A 126 13.87 4.06 -2.85
CA GLU A 126 14.04 4.80 -4.11
C GLU A 126 13.09 6.01 -4.19
N ARG A 127 11.83 5.87 -3.75
CA ARG A 127 10.86 6.98 -3.74
C ARG A 127 11.18 8.04 -2.70
N ILE A 128 11.67 7.63 -1.53
CA ILE A 128 12.18 8.55 -0.50
C ILE A 128 13.36 9.36 -1.07
N ASP A 129 14.35 8.67 -1.64
CA ASP A 129 15.56 9.28 -2.18
C ASP A 129 15.23 10.23 -3.36
N GLN A 130 14.32 9.83 -4.26
CA GLN A 130 13.84 10.67 -5.37
C GLN A 130 13.10 11.91 -4.88
N THR A 131 12.31 11.78 -3.82
CA THR A 131 11.60 12.92 -3.21
C THR A 131 12.61 13.94 -2.67
N ASP A 132 13.65 13.47 -1.98
CA ASP A 132 14.69 14.33 -1.39
C ASP A 132 15.62 14.98 -2.42
N GLN A 133 15.83 14.32 -3.57
CA GLN A 133 16.59 14.87 -4.71
C GLN A 133 15.76 15.83 -5.58
N GLY A 134 14.44 15.87 -5.38
CA GLY A 134 13.53 16.73 -6.11
C GLY A 134 13.73 18.22 -5.83
N ALA A 135 13.11 19.06 -6.68
CA ALA A 135 13.18 20.52 -6.53
C ALA A 135 12.33 21.05 -5.36
N LYS A 136 11.32 20.30 -4.92
CA LYS A 136 10.46 20.66 -3.79
C LYS A 136 11.15 20.31 -2.47
N SER A 137 11.07 21.22 -1.49
CA SER A 137 11.51 20.94 -0.12
C SER A 137 10.27 20.58 0.71
N TYR A 138 10.10 19.30 1.03
CA TYR A 138 8.99 18.83 1.85
C TYR A 138 9.33 18.97 3.34
N ASP A 139 8.32 19.25 4.16
CA ASP A 139 8.46 19.29 5.62
C ASP A 139 8.59 17.86 6.20
N ALA A 140 7.90 16.90 5.57
CA ALA A 140 7.99 15.48 5.87
C ALA A 140 7.55 14.59 4.70
N ILE A 141 7.99 13.33 4.73
CA ILE A 141 7.51 12.25 3.88
C ILE A 141 6.65 11.32 4.74
N LEU A 142 5.37 11.22 4.40
CA LEU A 142 4.38 10.36 5.04
C LEU A 142 4.40 8.98 4.38
N LEU A 143 4.51 7.93 5.18
CA LEU A 143 4.43 6.55 4.73
C LEU A 143 3.10 5.94 5.20
N ALA A 144 2.13 5.79 4.30
CA ALA A 144 0.88 5.07 4.59
C ALA A 144 1.11 3.55 4.52
N TYR A 145 1.93 3.06 5.44
CA TYR A 145 2.37 1.66 5.57
C TYR A 145 2.58 1.29 7.05
N GLY A 146 2.38 0.02 7.38
CA GLY A 146 2.85 -0.59 8.63
C GLY A 146 4.19 -1.30 8.44
N LEU A 147 4.50 -2.34 9.21
CA LEU A 147 5.64 -3.24 8.93
C LEU A 147 5.45 -3.97 7.60
N CYS A 148 4.22 -4.39 7.26
CA CYS A 148 3.85 -4.98 5.97
C CYS A 148 4.81 -6.10 5.51
N GLY A 149 5.04 -7.09 6.37
CA GLY A 149 6.02 -8.16 6.10
C GLY A 149 7.49 -7.69 6.13
N ASN A 150 7.78 -6.68 6.95
CA ASN A 150 9.07 -5.99 7.08
C ASN A 150 9.50 -5.16 5.86
N ALA A 151 8.56 -4.80 4.97
CA ALA A 151 8.83 -3.92 3.84
C ALA A 151 9.30 -2.52 4.26
N THR A 152 8.93 -2.06 5.46
CA THR A 152 9.32 -0.74 5.96
C THR A 152 10.50 -0.77 6.94
N VAL A 153 11.07 -1.94 7.25
CA VAL A 153 12.25 -2.06 8.13
C VAL A 153 13.51 -1.68 7.35
N GLY A 154 14.35 -0.80 7.90
CA GLY A 154 15.60 -0.37 7.29
C GLY A 154 15.47 0.80 6.31
N LEU A 155 14.29 1.41 6.19
CA LEU A 155 14.10 2.65 5.43
C LEU A 155 14.82 3.80 6.14
N GLU A 156 15.59 4.57 5.40
CA GLU A 156 16.43 5.64 5.91
C GLU A 156 15.86 7.01 5.55
N ALA A 157 15.75 7.89 6.56
CA ALA A 157 15.48 9.30 6.37
C ALA A 157 16.77 9.99 5.93
N ARG A 158 16.84 10.46 4.68
CA ARG A 158 18.04 11.14 4.16
C ARG A 158 18.04 12.61 4.53
N LYS A 159 17.12 13.39 3.94
CA LYS A 159 17.01 14.83 4.12
C LYS A 159 15.67 15.21 4.77
N SER A 160 14.58 14.64 4.28
CA SER A 160 13.26 14.85 4.89
C SER A 160 13.03 13.84 6.00
N ARG A 161 12.37 14.25 7.09
CA ARG A 161 11.92 13.31 8.12
C ARG A 161 10.87 12.36 7.53
N LEU A 162 10.86 11.11 7.99
CA LEU A 162 9.81 10.15 7.64
C LEU A 162 8.80 10.04 8.77
N ILE A 163 7.52 9.96 8.42
CA ILE A 163 6.44 9.71 9.37
C ILE A 163 5.75 8.42 8.97
N ILE A 164 5.73 7.45 9.89
CA ILE A 164 5.12 6.14 9.65
C ILE A 164 4.21 5.76 10.82
N PRO A 165 2.98 5.30 10.58
CA PRO A 165 2.15 4.72 11.62
C PRO A 165 2.87 3.58 12.33
N ARG A 166 2.77 3.54 13.66
CA ARG A 166 3.11 2.34 14.44
C ARG A 166 2.04 1.31 14.16
N ALA A 167 2.23 0.52 13.10
CA ALA A 167 1.24 -0.44 12.62
C ALA A 167 1.92 -1.72 12.14
N HIS A 168 1.30 -2.88 12.40
CA HIS A 168 1.83 -4.15 11.91
C HIS A 168 1.70 -4.24 10.39
N ASP A 169 0.57 -3.79 9.85
CA ASP A 169 0.25 -3.85 8.43
C ASP A 169 -0.95 -2.94 8.11
N CYS A 170 -1.49 -3.09 6.89
CA CYS A 170 -2.66 -2.35 6.44
C CYS A 170 -3.92 -2.60 7.30
N CYS A 171 -4.09 -3.76 7.92
CA CYS A 171 -5.24 -4.04 8.79
C CYS A 171 -5.26 -3.09 9.98
N THR A 172 -4.11 -2.91 10.64
CA THR A 172 -3.99 -1.96 11.77
C THR A 172 -4.40 -0.54 11.36
N ILE A 173 -3.98 -0.10 10.16
CA ILE A 173 -4.29 1.22 9.62
C ILE A 173 -5.78 1.34 9.30
N LEU A 174 -6.38 0.33 8.64
CA LEU A 174 -7.81 0.30 8.30
C LEU A 174 -8.72 0.26 9.53
N LEU A 175 -8.29 -0.39 10.61
CA LEU A 175 -9.00 -0.40 11.88
C LEU A 175 -8.82 0.91 12.68
N GLY A 176 -7.90 1.77 12.26
CA GLY A 176 -7.61 3.06 12.91
C GLY A 176 -7.01 2.94 14.31
N SER A 177 -6.54 1.76 14.72
CA SER A 177 -5.95 1.56 16.05
C SER A 177 -5.20 0.23 16.18
N ARG A 178 -4.02 0.29 16.80
CA ARG A 178 -3.28 -0.90 17.24
C ARG A 178 -4.02 -1.70 18.31
N GLN A 179 -4.73 -1.03 19.20
CA GLN A 179 -5.53 -1.69 20.23
C GLN A 179 -6.66 -2.49 19.58
N ARG A 180 -7.38 -1.91 18.62
CA ARG A 180 -8.44 -2.62 17.89
C ARG A 180 -7.89 -3.78 17.06
N PHE A 181 -6.70 -3.60 16.45
CA PHE A 181 -6.02 -4.69 15.78
C PHE A 181 -5.72 -5.84 16.75
N ARG A 182 -5.16 -5.53 17.93
CA ARG A 182 -4.90 -6.52 18.97
C ARG A 182 -6.18 -7.23 19.44
N GLU A 183 -7.24 -6.49 19.76
CA GLU A 183 -8.56 -7.02 20.16
C GLU A 183 -9.14 -8.04 19.17
N HIS A 184 -8.84 -7.89 17.88
CA HIS A 184 -9.38 -8.75 16.83
C HIS A 184 -8.42 -9.84 16.34
N PHE A 185 -7.11 -9.64 16.44
CA PHE A 185 -6.10 -10.50 15.79
C PHE A 185 -5.02 -11.05 16.74
N GLU A 186 -5.00 -10.71 18.04
CA GLU A 186 -3.91 -11.15 18.95
C GLU A 186 -3.75 -12.67 19.07
N HIS A 187 -4.84 -13.41 18.92
CA HIS A 187 -4.84 -14.88 18.96
C HIS A 187 -4.84 -15.52 17.58
N GLN A 188 -4.98 -14.73 16.51
CA GLN A 188 -5.14 -15.21 15.13
C GLN A 188 -4.51 -14.21 14.13
N LEU A 189 -3.21 -14.01 14.24
CA LEU A 189 -2.47 -13.02 13.43
C LEU A 189 -2.57 -13.26 11.92
N SER A 190 -2.76 -14.52 11.53
CA SER A 190 -2.83 -14.94 10.13
C SER A 190 -4.25 -14.97 9.56
N THR A 191 -5.26 -14.50 10.31
CA THR A 191 -6.64 -14.43 9.82
C THR A 191 -6.69 -13.54 8.57
N PRO A 192 -7.12 -14.09 7.41
CA PRO A 192 -7.20 -13.33 6.18
C PRO A 192 -8.17 -12.16 6.31
N PHE A 193 -7.79 -11.00 5.79
CA PHE A 193 -8.67 -9.82 5.77
C PHE A 193 -8.71 -9.15 4.39
N SER A 194 -9.74 -8.32 4.21
CA SER A 194 -9.99 -7.52 3.02
C SER A 194 -10.62 -6.17 3.37
N SER A 195 -10.73 -5.30 2.39
CA SER A 195 -11.49 -4.04 2.41
C SER A 195 -11.88 -3.67 0.98
N MET A 196 -12.63 -2.58 0.81
CA MET A 196 -12.96 -2.07 -0.53
C MET A 196 -11.71 -1.88 -1.41
N GLY A 197 -10.64 -1.32 -0.87
CA GLY A 197 -9.38 -1.12 -1.60
C GLY A 197 -8.76 -2.42 -2.10
N TYR A 198 -8.84 -3.52 -1.34
CA TYR A 198 -8.38 -4.83 -1.80
C TYR A 198 -9.23 -5.34 -2.97
N LEU A 199 -10.56 -5.15 -2.91
CA LEU A 199 -11.47 -5.55 -4.00
C LEU A 199 -11.23 -4.79 -5.30
N GLU A 200 -10.80 -3.53 -5.23
CA GLU A 200 -10.57 -2.68 -6.42
C GLU A 200 -9.21 -2.90 -7.09
N ARG A 201 -8.19 -3.37 -6.37
CA ARG A 201 -6.79 -3.40 -6.84
C ARG A 201 -6.29 -4.78 -7.30
N GLY A 202 -7.19 -5.75 -7.45
CA GLY A 202 -6.94 -6.95 -8.24
C GLY A 202 -7.43 -8.26 -7.62
N GLU A 203 -6.89 -9.37 -8.12
CA GLU A 203 -7.22 -10.75 -7.72
C GLU A 203 -6.88 -11.07 -6.25
N TYR A 204 -6.12 -10.20 -5.58
CA TYR A 204 -5.72 -10.30 -4.16
C TYR A 204 -6.84 -9.82 -3.23
N PHE A 205 -8.03 -10.36 -3.36
CA PHE A 205 -9.17 -9.91 -2.54
C PHE A 205 -9.04 -10.30 -1.07
N LEU A 206 -8.07 -11.16 -0.70
CA LEU A 206 -7.69 -11.47 0.67
C LEU A 206 -6.19 -11.29 0.83
N ARG A 207 -5.76 -10.58 1.87
CA ARG A 207 -4.36 -10.65 2.31
C ARG A 207 -4.16 -11.91 3.13
N THR A 208 -3.35 -12.82 2.63
CA THR A 208 -2.80 -13.97 3.37
C THR A 208 -1.32 -13.70 3.65
N ASP A 209 -0.80 -14.16 4.79
CA ASP A 209 0.65 -14.07 5.10
C ASP A 209 1.49 -14.87 4.08
N LEU A 210 0.86 -15.83 3.41
CA LEU A 210 1.36 -16.51 2.23
C LEU A 210 1.02 -15.63 1.01
N GLY A 211 1.96 -14.77 0.60
CA GLY A 211 1.81 -13.83 -0.51
C GLY A 211 1.73 -14.50 -1.90
N ASP A 212 0.80 -15.41 -2.09
CA ASP A 212 0.69 -16.18 -3.32
C ASP A 212 -0.12 -15.44 -4.38
N GLN A 213 0.62 -14.97 -5.39
CA GLN A 213 0.14 -14.85 -6.75
C GLN A 213 -0.41 -16.20 -7.17
N GLN A 214 -1.66 -16.26 -7.65
CA GLN A 214 -2.25 -17.39 -8.40
C GLN A 214 -1.32 -18.60 -8.54
N ILE A 215 -1.15 -19.39 -7.47
CA ILE A 215 -0.53 -20.69 -7.62
C ILE A 215 -1.69 -21.62 -7.88
N HIS A 216 -1.76 -22.10 -9.12
CA HIS A 216 -2.60 -23.24 -9.45
C HIS A 216 -2.37 -24.31 -8.37
N TYR A 217 -3.45 -24.73 -7.70
CA TYR A 217 -3.46 -25.58 -6.51
C TYR A 217 -2.66 -26.90 -6.64
N GLY A 218 -2.12 -27.22 -7.83
CA GLY A 218 -1.22 -28.34 -8.09
C GLY A 218 0.29 -28.06 -7.92
N ASP A 219 0.75 -26.80 -7.88
CA ASP A 219 2.19 -26.49 -8.04
C ASP A 219 2.94 -26.15 -6.73
N GLN A 220 2.26 -25.80 -5.64
CA GLN A 220 2.92 -25.40 -4.38
C GLN A 220 3.65 -26.56 -3.69
N TYR A 221 3.01 -27.74 -3.61
CA TYR A 221 3.65 -28.93 -3.04
C TYR A 221 4.84 -29.36 -3.90
N ALA A 222 4.71 -29.32 -5.23
CA ALA A 222 5.80 -29.64 -6.16
C ALA A 222 7.00 -28.69 -6.00
N ALA A 223 6.75 -27.39 -5.81
CA ALA A 223 7.79 -26.40 -5.51
C ALA A 223 8.49 -26.65 -4.16
N LEU A 224 7.71 -26.99 -3.12
CA LEU A 224 8.26 -27.37 -1.82
C LEU A 224 9.10 -28.66 -1.90
N VAL A 225 8.64 -29.66 -2.66
CA VAL A 225 9.38 -30.91 -2.91
C VAL A 225 10.68 -30.62 -3.65
N GLN A 226 10.67 -29.74 -4.65
CA GLN A 226 11.86 -29.36 -5.40
C GLN A 226 12.90 -28.66 -4.51
N GLN A 227 12.46 -27.80 -3.59
CA GLN A 227 13.35 -26.97 -2.78
C GLN A 227 13.83 -27.67 -1.51
N TYR A 228 12.97 -28.48 -0.88
CA TYR A 228 13.21 -29.04 0.45
C TYR A 228 13.29 -30.57 0.48
N GLY A 229 12.95 -31.24 -0.63
CA GLY A 229 12.82 -32.70 -0.70
C GLY A 229 11.46 -33.18 -0.16
N GLU A 230 11.03 -34.37 -0.57
CA GLU A 230 9.65 -34.86 -0.34
C GLU A 230 9.26 -34.94 1.14
N ASP A 231 10.14 -35.44 2.01
CA ASP A 231 9.87 -35.58 3.44
C ASP A 231 9.72 -34.22 4.15
N ASN A 232 10.59 -33.26 3.85
CA ASN A 232 10.49 -31.91 4.42
C ASN A 232 9.34 -31.13 3.80
N ALA A 233 9.09 -31.28 2.50
CA ALA A 233 7.96 -30.66 1.83
C ALA A 233 6.64 -31.13 2.42
N LYS A 234 6.52 -32.43 2.73
CA LYS A 234 5.37 -33.00 3.43
C LYS A 234 5.20 -32.39 4.82
N TYR A 235 6.27 -32.32 5.61
CA TYR A 235 6.21 -31.70 6.94
C TYR A 235 5.83 -30.21 6.88
N ILE A 236 6.45 -29.45 5.97
CA ILE A 236 6.15 -28.03 5.75
C ILE A 236 4.70 -27.87 5.28
N TRP A 237 4.25 -28.72 4.36
CA TRP A 237 2.89 -28.71 3.83
C TRP A 237 1.85 -29.02 4.90
N GLU A 238 2.07 -30.06 5.71
CA GLU A 238 1.21 -30.42 6.83
C GLU A 238 1.22 -29.36 7.94
N SER A 239 2.35 -28.66 8.12
CA SER A 239 2.44 -27.52 9.04
C SER A 239 1.72 -26.27 8.53
N MET A 240 1.70 -26.06 7.21
CA MET A 240 0.95 -24.97 6.55
C MET A 240 -0.55 -25.30 6.40
N HIS A 241 -0.91 -26.57 6.36
CA HIS A 241 -2.29 -27.08 6.21
C HIS A 241 -2.63 -28.07 7.33
N PRO A 242 -2.64 -27.64 8.61
CA PRO A 242 -2.90 -28.55 9.71
C PRO A 242 -4.28 -29.21 9.56
N GLN A 243 -4.35 -30.53 9.72
CA GLN A 243 -5.63 -31.23 9.74
C GLN A 243 -6.36 -30.92 11.04
N GLY A 244 -7.65 -30.56 10.95
CA GLY A 244 -8.46 -30.20 12.12
C GLY A 244 -8.59 -28.69 12.37
N LEU A 245 -8.37 -27.85 11.35
CA LEU A 245 -8.69 -26.42 11.38
C LEU A 245 -10.11 -26.21 11.93
N THR A 246 -10.21 -25.45 13.01
CA THR A 246 -11.47 -25.07 13.64
C THR A 246 -12.25 -24.13 12.70
N SER A 247 -13.55 -23.94 12.94
CA SER A 247 -14.35 -22.94 12.20
C SER A 247 -13.74 -21.53 12.29
N GLU A 248 -13.04 -21.23 13.37
CA GLU A 248 -12.33 -19.98 13.60
C GLU A 248 -11.10 -19.81 12.67
N ASP A 249 -10.42 -20.91 12.32
CA ASP A 249 -9.31 -20.89 11.35
C ASP A 249 -9.79 -20.78 9.88
N GLN A 250 -11.11 -20.81 9.66
CA GLN A 250 -11.76 -20.69 8.35
C GLN A 250 -12.45 -19.33 8.16
N GLN A 251 -12.12 -18.34 8.99
CA GLN A 251 -12.73 -17.01 8.91
C GLN A 251 -12.00 -16.08 7.94
N ALA A 252 -12.78 -15.32 7.18
CA ALA A 252 -12.30 -14.23 6.34
C ALA A 252 -12.94 -12.91 6.83
N ILE A 253 -12.11 -11.92 7.12
CA ILE A 253 -12.55 -10.64 7.65
C ILE A 253 -12.73 -9.62 6.52
N PHE A 254 -13.85 -8.91 6.51
CA PHE A 254 -14.02 -7.71 5.71
C PHE A 254 -14.05 -6.48 6.61
N ILE A 255 -13.10 -5.57 6.39
CA ILE A 255 -13.04 -4.28 7.07
C ILE A 255 -13.84 -3.28 6.24
N ASP A 256 -15.04 -2.98 6.74
CA ASP A 256 -15.99 -2.08 6.09
C ASP A 256 -15.76 -0.64 6.56
N MET A 257 -15.25 0.20 5.65
CA MET A 257 -15.03 1.60 5.94
C MET A 257 -16.36 2.37 5.77
N PRO A 258 -16.80 3.16 6.76
CA PRO A 258 -18.02 3.97 6.63
C PRO A 258 -18.04 4.84 5.37
N GLU A 259 -16.87 5.36 4.96
CA GLU A 259 -16.71 6.24 3.80
C GLU A 259 -16.82 5.53 2.44
N THR A 260 -16.74 4.20 2.41
CA THR A 260 -16.84 3.39 1.18
C THR A 260 -17.94 2.32 1.23
N ALA A 261 -18.70 2.26 2.32
CA ALA A 261 -19.75 1.27 2.56
C ALA A 261 -20.84 1.26 1.47
N ASN A 262 -21.13 2.40 0.84
CA ASN A 262 -22.14 2.52 -0.21
C ASN A 262 -21.72 1.95 -1.58
N LEU A 263 -20.49 1.45 -1.71
CA LEU A 263 -19.95 0.93 -2.98
C LEU A 263 -20.23 -0.56 -3.21
N GLY A 264 -20.93 -1.23 -2.27
CA GLY A 264 -21.27 -2.63 -2.40
C GLY A 264 -20.11 -3.60 -2.11
N GLY A 265 -19.08 -3.14 -1.40
CA GLY A 265 -17.90 -3.95 -1.11
C GLY A 265 -18.21 -5.17 -0.24
N LYS A 266 -19.14 -5.03 0.73
CA LYS A 266 -19.59 -6.12 1.61
C LYS A 266 -20.23 -7.25 0.80
N GLU A 267 -21.15 -6.91 -0.08
CA GLU A 267 -21.87 -7.84 -0.95
C GLU A 267 -20.89 -8.54 -1.91
N ALA A 268 -20.03 -7.76 -2.57
CA ALA A 268 -19.00 -8.31 -3.46
C ALA A 268 -18.02 -9.24 -2.75
N PHE A 269 -17.70 -8.97 -1.48
CA PHE A 269 -16.86 -9.86 -0.67
C PHE A 269 -17.58 -11.15 -0.30
N LEU A 270 -18.85 -11.07 0.12
CA LEU A 270 -19.67 -12.24 0.41
C LEU A 270 -19.76 -13.19 -0.79
N ASP A 271 -20.02 -12.65 -1.98
CA ASP A 271 -20.10 -13.45 -3.21
C ASP A 271 -18.80 -14.22 -3.48
N LYS A 272 -17.64 -13.59 -3.23
CA LYS A 272 -16.32 -14.22 -3.40
C LYS A 272 -16.02 -15.27 -2.33
N VAL A 273 -16.37 -15.02 -1.07
CA VAL A 273 -16.06 -15.93 0.05
C VAL A 273 -17.02 -17.11 0.13
N ASN A 274 -18.30 -16.93 -0.20
CA ASN A 274 -19.28 -18.02 -0.27
C ASN A 274 -18.85 -19.12 -1.27
N ALA A 275 -18.15 -18.75 -2.34
CA ALA A 275 -17.57 -19.70 -3.29
C ALA A 275 -16.46 -20.58 -2.67
N GLN A 276 -15.89 -20.19 -1.52
CA GLN A 276 -14.80 -20.89 -0.83
C GLN A 276 -15.23 -21.58 0.47
N GLY A 277 -16.50 -21.49 0.87
CA GLY A 277 -17.03 -22.14 2.08
C GLY A 277 -16.46 -21.61 3.41
N LYS A 278 -15.86 -20.42 3.41
CA LYS A 278 -15.30 -19.78 4.61
C LYS A 278 -16.37 -18.95 5.33
N GLU A 279 -16.26 -18.85 6.65
CA GLU A 279 -17.10 -17.95 7.43
C GLU A 279 -16.65 -16.49 7.25
N VAL A 280 -17.61 -15.58 7.12
CA VAL A 280 -17.32 -14.15 6.93
C VAL A 280 -17.61 -13.38 8.21
N ARG A 281 -16.63 -12.58 8.64
CA ARG A 281 -16.79 -11.63 9.74
C ARG A 281 -16.61 -10.20 9.23
N PHE A 282 -17.50 -9.31 9.62
CA PHE A 282 -17.39 -7.88 9.31
C PHE A 282 -16.82 -7.11 10.50
N LEU A 283 -15.81 -6.29 10.25
CA LEU A 283 -15.30 -5.31 11.19
C LEU A 283 -15.53 -3.91 10.63
N GLN A 284 -15.95 -2.98 11.47
CA GLN A 284 -16.06 -1.58 11.06
C GLN A 284 -14.65 -0.95 11.02
N GLY A 285 -14.25 -0.42 9.88
CA GLY A 285 -13.01 0.34 9.74
C GLY A 285 -13.10 1.74 10.36
N ASP A 286 -11.96 2.43 10.44
CA ASP A 286 -11.88 3.80 10.96
C ASP A 286 -10.75 4.57 10.25
N LEU A 287 -11.13 5.68 9.58
CA LEU A 287 -10.21 6.52 8.81
C LEU A 287 -9.25 7.34 9.69
N ARG A 288 -9.42 7.34 11.02
CA ARG A 288 -8.70 8.22 11.95
C ARG A 288 -7.18 8.19 11.80
N LEU A 289 -6.54 7.03 11.69
CA LEU A 289 -5.06 6.97 11.56
C LEU A 289 -4.57 7.60 10.26
N LEU A 290 -5.28 7.38 9.14
CA LEU A 290 -4.92 8.02 7.86
C LEU A 290 -5.17 9.53 7.90
N ARG A 291 -6.27 9.98 8.50
CA ARG A 291 -6.53 11.42 8.74
C ARG A 291 -5.39 12.04 9.56
N GLN A 292 -5.04 11.45 10.70
CA GLN A 292 -3.99 11.98 11.56
C GLN A 292 -2.61 12.01 10.88
N LEU A 293 -2.28 10.99 10.07
CA LEU A 293 -1.05 10.97 9.28
C LEU A 293 -0.99 12.17 8.33
N ILE A 294 -2.09 12.42 7.60
CA ILE A 294 -2.19 13.43 6.54
C ILE A 294 -2.34 14.85 7.12
N ASP A 295 -3.06 15.00 8.24
CA ASP A 295 -3.31 16.27 8.91
C ASP A 295 -2.14 16.74 9.79
N GLY A 296 -1.01 16.05 9.77
CA GLY A 296 0.17 16.46 10.56
C GLY A 296 0.09 16.15 12.06
N ASN A 297 -0.94 15.40 12.51
CA ASN A 297 -1.21 15.12 13.91
C ASN A 297 -0.45 13.86 14.39
N TRP A 298 0.88 13.94 14.41
CA TRP A 298 1.76 12.78 14.63
C TRP A 298 2.02 12.50 16.12
N ASN A 299 1.00 12.03 16.84
CA ASN A 299 1.15 11.56 18.22
C ASN A 299 2.25 10.47 18.30
N PRO A 300 3.30 10.62 19.13
CA PRO A 300 4.37 9.62 19.28
C PRO A 300 3.91 8.21 19.66
N ASP A 301 2.74 8.08 20.30
CA ASP A 301 2.14 6.79 20.65
C ASP A 301 1.58 6.06 19.41
N GLU A 302 1.33 6.76 18.31
CA GLU A 302 0.67 6.21 17.12
C GLU A 302 1.54 6.33 15.88
N PHE A 303 2.51 7.23 15.88
CA PHE A 303 3.40 7.50 14.77
C PHE A 303 4.86 7.45 15.23
N LEU A 304 5.70 6.88 14.38
CA LEU A 304 7.14 7.01 14.48
C LEU A 304 7.59 8.16 13.58
N ILE A 305 8.33 9.09 14.18
CA ILE A 305 9.09 10.11 13.47
C ILE A 305 10.52 9.60 13.31
N VAL A 306 11.00 9.55 12.07
CA VAL A 306 12.38 9.17 11.72
C VAL A 306 13.08 10.42 11.21
N GLU A 307 13.98 10.95 12.02
CA GLU A 307 14.74 12.16 11.68
C GLU A 307 15.88 11.84 10.69
N PRO A 308 16.35 12.84 9.91
CA PRO A 308 17.49 12.67 9.02
C PRO A 308 18.70 12.00 9.69
N GLY A 309 19.31 11.01 9.02
CA GLY A 309 20.38 10.18 9.60
C GLY A 309 19.88 9.08 10.54
N GLN A 310 18.58 8.79 10.52
CA GLN A 310 18.00 7.63 11.18
C GLN A 310 17.38 6.68 10.16
N LYS A 311 17.25 5.41 10.57
CA LYS A 311 16.55 4.37 9.83
C LYS A 311 15.51 3.69 10.70
N THR A 312 14.48 3.15 10.08
CA THR A 312 13.48 2.33 10.74
C THR A 312 14.04 0.97 11.16
N ALA A 313 13.56 0.43 12.28
CA ALA A 313 13.86 -0.91 12.77
C ALA A 313 12.60 -1.53 13.39
N GLY A 314 12.35 -2.81 13.14
CA GLY A 314 11.26 -3.54 13.80
C GLY A 314 11.60 -3.83 15.27
N VAL A 315 10.64 -3.59 16.16
CA VAL A 315 10.71 -3.96 17.59
C VAL A 315 9.91 -5.23 17.87
N TYR A 316 8.90 -5.52 17.05
CA TYR A 316 8.07 -6.73 17.11
C TYR A 316 7.34 -6.92 18.44
N ASP A 317 6.87 -5.81 19.02
CA ASP A 317 5.96 -5.78 20.17
C ASP A 317 4.61 -5.16 19.77
N TRP A 318 3.63 -5.21 20.67
CA TRP A 318 2.31 -4.60 20.46
C TRP A 318 2.33 -3.08 20.64
N ASP A 319 3.26 -2.56 21.42
CA ASP A 319 3.22 -1.20 21.98
C ASP A 319 4.09 -0.19 21.24
N ARG A 320 5.14 -0.59 20.54
CA ARG A 320 6.01 0.29 19.74
C ARG A 320 6.00 -0.10 18.27
N VAL A 321 5.99 -1.40 17.96
CA VAL A 321 6.00 -2.06 16.64
C VAL A 321 7.27 -1.77 15.84
N ILE A 322 7.60 -0.50 15.66
CA ILE A 322 8.71 0.04 14.87
C ILE A 322 9.42 1.16 15.64
N GLU A 323 10.72 1.30 15.48
CA GLU A 323 11.52 2.35 16.10
C GLU A 323 12.50 2.98 15.10
N ALA A 324 13.05 4.14 15.46
CA ALA A 324 14.13 4.78 14.72
C ALA A 324 15.48 4.44 15.37
N ARG A 325 16.50 4.18 14.55
CA ARG A 325 17.89 3.95 14.97
C ARG A 325 18.82 4.83 14.15
N SER A 326 19.85 5.38 14.78
CA SER A 326 20.89 6.14 14.04
C SER A 326 21.56 5.27 12.98
N THR A 327 21.83 5.86 11.83
CA THR A 327 22.72 5.28 10.83
C THR A 327 24.16 5.49 11.31
N GLN A 328 24.87 4.41 11.62
CA GLN A 328 26.29 4.44 11.97
C GLN A 328 27.15 4.82 10.77
#